data_AF-A0A552QZ34-F1
#
_entry.id   AF-A0A552QZ34-F1
#
_cell.length_a   1.000
_cell.length_b   1.000
_cell.length_c   1.000
_cell.angle_alpha   90.00
_cell.angle_beta   90.00
_cell.angle_gamma   90.00
#
_symmetry.space_group_name_H-M   'P 1'
#
loop_
_entity.id
_entity.type
_entity.pdbx_description
1 polymer ?
#
loop_
_entity_poly.entity_id
_entity_poly.type
_entity_poly.pdbx_seq_one_letter_code
_entity_poly.pdbx_strand_id
1 'polypeptide(L)'
;MSHRPPSGLAAVSAALLAMSRHLEVRDVLKTIVASARELLDAEYAALGVPDDHGGFAQFVVDGVSDEQWKAIGPLPRQHGILAAMLHGARTERLADVRKDPRFEGWPSAHPDMSDFLGLPIRDGDETIGALFLANKRCPKPEGVCGFTAEDEELLSILAQHAAIALTNARLYERSRELTIAEERSRLAHELHDAVSQKLFSLRLTAQAATALVDRDPARAKGELQQVASLAAEAVEELRAAVVELRPAALDEDGLVATLRTQVQVLDRAHTARVTFAGAGVRALPAAQEEALLRVAQEALHNALRHADAAHVDVTLARRDGATVLRITDDGRGFEPAATRRAGRHLGLVSMRDRANGVGGRLTVQSEPGKGTTIEMEIPGG
;
A
#
# COMPACT_ATOMS: atom_id res chain seq x y z
N MET A 1 32.04 6.91 26.81
CA MET A 1 31.22 5.96 27.61
C MET A 1 30.98 4.76 26.72
N SER A 2 31.47 3.58 27.14
CA SER A 2 31.45 2.36 26.34
C SER A 2 30.01 1.82 26.25
N HIS A 3 29.39 1.89 25.07
CA HIS A 3 28.13 1.20 24.79
C HIS A 3 28.40 -0.30 24.78
N ARG A 4 28.12 -0.97 25.90
CA ARG A 4 28.08 -2.43 25.94
C ARG A 4 26.74 -2.84 25.32
N PRO A 5 26.70 -3.73 24.32
CA PRO A 5 25.44 -4.21 23.76
C PRO A 5 24.59 -4.85 24.87
N PRO A 6 23.25 -4.71 24.81
CA PRO A 6 22.35 -5.33 25.79
C PRO A 6 22.62 -6.83 25.88
N SER A 7 22.77 -7.37 27.09
CA SER A 7 23.08 -8.78 27.28
C SER A 7 21.89 -9.67 26.92
N GLY A 8 22.14 -10.67 26.07
CA GLY A 8 21.29 -11.82 25.79
C GLY A 8 19.82 -11.49 25.50
N LEU A 9 18.95 -11.74 26.48
CA LEU A 9 17.49 -11.71 26.33
C LEU A 9 16.93 -10.34 25.88
N ALA A 10 17.54 -9.25 26.33
CA ALA A 10 17.10 -7.90 25.97
C ALA A 10 17.43 -7.56 24.51
N ALA A 11 18.59 -8.00 24.00
CA ALA A 11 18.97 -7.83 22.61
C ALA A 11 18.09 -8.65 21.67
N VAL A 12 17.80 -9.92 22.04
CA VAL A 12 16.86 -10.76 21.29
C VAL A 12 15.48 -10.09 21.27
N SER A 13 14.95 -9.67 22.42
CA SER A 13 13.64 -9.02 22.46
C SER A 13 13.56 -7.75 21.60
N ALA A 14 14.60 -6.93 21.59
CA ALA A 14 14.68 -5.75 20.73
C ALA A 14 14.67 -6.12 19.24
N ALA A 15 15.45 -7.12 18.84
CA ALA A 15 15.47 -7.65 17.47
C ALA A 15 14.09 -8.16 17.04
N LEU A 16 13.42 -8.93 17.90
CA LEU A 16 12.06 -9.43 17.65
C LEU A 16 11.06 -8.30 17.40
N LEU A 17 11.08 -7.27 18.25
CA LEU A 17 10.21 -6.10 18.12
C LEU A 17 10.53 -5.24 16.90
N ALA A 18 11.79 -5.19 16.47
CA ALA A 18 12.17 -4.47 15.26
C ALA A 18 11.59 -5.15 14.01
N MET A 19 11.73 -6.47 13.90
CA MET A 19 11.23 -7.24 12.75
C MET A 19 9.70 -7.18 12.63
N SER A 20 8.97 -7.19 13.76
CA SER A 20 7.49 -7.20 13.75
C SER A 20 6.84 -5.88 13.35
N ARG A 21 7.61 -4.80 13.17
CA ARG A 21 7.08 -3.46 12.81
C ARG A 21 6.90 -3.26 11.31
N HIS A 22 7.52 -4.09 10.49
CA HIS A 22 7.48 -3.97 9.05
C HIS A 22 6.44 -4.90 8.46
N LEU A 23 5.71 -4.42 7.45
CA LEU A 23 4.70 -5.20 6.73
C LEU A 23 5.15 -5.56 5.30
N GLU A 24 6.22 -4.91 4.80
CA GLU A 24 6.82 -5.22 3.50
C GLU A 24 7.96 -6.23 3.66
N VAL A 25 7.97 -7.26 2.82
CA VAL A 25 8.93 -8.37 2.89
C VAL A 25 10.37 -7.86 2.81
N ARG A 26 10.63 -6.91 1.91
CA ARG A 26 11.98 -6.35 1.70
C ARG A 26 12.54 -5.70 2.96
N ASP A 27 11.71 -4.98 3.70
CA ASP A 27 12.13 -4.27 4.90
C ASP A 27 12.28 -5.23 6.08
N VAL A 28 11.39 -6.22 6.21
CA VAL A 28 11.55 -7.32 7.19
C VAL A 28 12.90 -8.02 6.98
N LEU A 29 13.26 -8.36 5.74
CA LEU A 29 14.55 -9.00 5.42
C LEU A 29 15.76 -8.17 5.83
N LYS A 30 15.77 -6.87 5.53
CA LYS A 30 16.84 -5.94 5.96
C LYS A 30 16.96 -5.89 7.47
N THR A 31 15.82 -5.78 8.16
CA THR A 31 15.78 -5.70 9.62
C THR A 31 16.26 -7.00 10.27
N ILE A 32 15.91 -8.18 9.71
CA ILE A 32 16.44 -9.47 10.17
C ILE A 32 17.97 -9.49 10.07
N VAL A 33 18.52 -9.15 8.91
CA VAL A 33 19.97 -9.22 8.65
C VAL A 33 20.73 -8.28 9.58
N ALA A 34 20.29 -7.02 9.69
CA ALA A 34 20.91 -6.03 10.57
C ALA A 34 20.82 -6.45 12.05
N SER A 35 19.65 -6.93 12.49
CA SER A 35 19.46 -7.39 13.88
C SER A 35 20.30 -8.60 14.21
N ALA A 36 20.42 -9.56 13.30
CA ALA A 36 21.27 -10.74 13.49
C ALA A 36 22.74 -10.35 13.67
N ARG A 37 23.22 -9.46 12.78
CA ARG A 37 24.59 -8.95 12.82
C ARG A 37 24.92 -8.25 14.13
N GLU A 38 24.04 -7.36 14.58
CA GLU A 38 24.21 -6.62 15.84
C GLU A 38 24.12 -7.56 17.05
N LEU A 39 23.16 -8.50 17.05
CA LEU A 39 22.94 -9.44 18.15
C LEU A 39 24.18 -10.28 18.46
N LEU A 40 24.90 -10.73 17.43
CA LEU A 40 26.06 -11.61 17.58
C LEU A 40 27.42 -10.91 17.40
N ASP A 41 27.43 -9.58 17.24
CA ASP A 41 28.61 -8.77 16.98
C ASP A 41 29.44 -9.31 15.78
N ALA A 42 28.75 -9.61 14.67
CA ALA A 42 29.39 -10.10 13.46
C ALA A 42 29.81 -8.94 12.54
N GLU A 43 30.90 -9.13 11.79
CA GLU A 43 31.30 -8.13 10.80
C GLU A 43 30.37 -8.12 9.59
N TYR A 44 29.91 -9.29 9.15
CA TYR A 44 29.03 -9.47 7.99
C TYR A 44 27.83 -10.33 8.35
N ALA A 45 26.69 -10.02 7.73
CA ALA A 45 25.51 -10.87 7.74
C ALA A 45 24.81 -10.83 6.38
N ALA A 46 24.10 -11.89 6.05
CA ALA A 46 23.26 -11.92 4.86
C ALA A 46 22.12 -12.92 4.98
N LEU A 47 21.05 -12.65 4.23
CA LEU A 47 19.88 -13.50 4.13
C LEU A 47 19.50 -13.65 2.67
N GLY A 48 19.46 -14.89 2.20
CA GLY A 48 18.99 -15.25 0.87
C GLY A 48 17.61 -15.91 0.93
N VAL A 49 16.68 -15.43 0.10
CA VAL A 49 15.38 -16.07 -0.16
C VAL A 49 15.50 -16.87 -1.45
N PRO A 50 15.32 -18.20 -1.42
CA PRO A 50 15.50 -19.05 -2.60
C PRO A 50 14.50 -18.71 -3.70
N ASP A 51 14.88 -18.93 -4.96
CA ASP A 51 13.95 -19.00 -6.09
C ASP A 51 13.64 -20.47 -6.46
N ASP A 52 12.72 -20.67 -7.41
CA ASP A 52 12.35 -21.99 -7.94
C ASP A 52 13.35 -22.55 -8.97
N HIS A 53 14.49 -21.88 -9.19
CA HIS A 53 15.44 -22.14 -10.28
C HIS A 53 16.87 -22.39 -9.79
N GLY A 54 17.06 -22.63 -8.49
CA GLY A 54 18.37 -22.93 -7.91
C GLY A 54 19.25 -21.70 -7.65
N GLY A 55 18.65 -20.52 -7.61
CA GLY A 55 19.24 -19.23 -7.27
C GLY A 55 18.54 -18.57 -6.08
N PHE A 56 18.66 -17.24 -5.97
CA PHE A 56 17.96 -16.47 -4.94
C PHE A 56 17.05 -15.45 -5.59
N ALA A 57 15.78 -15.45 -5.22
CA ALA A 57 14.82 -14.42 -5.62
C ALA A 57 15.16 -13.07 -4.99
N GLN A 58 15.66 -13.10 -3.74
CA GLN A 58 16.13 -11.92 -3.03
C GLN A 58 17.36 -12.27 -2.19
N PHE A 59 18.27 -11.31 -2.07
CA PHE A 59 19.47 -11.46 -1.25
C PHE A 59 19.78 -10.13 -0.59
N VAL A 60 19.79 -10.12 0.74
CA VAL A 60 20.02 -8.92 1.54
C VAL A 60 21.29 -9.13 2.35
N VAL A 61 22.13 -8.10 2.39
CA VAL A 61 23.41 -8.13 3.11
C VAL A 61 23.52 -6.95 4.06
N ASP A 62 24.28 -7.13 5.12
CA ASP A 62 24.74 -6.06 5.99
C ASP A 62 26.24 -6.25 6.32
N GLY A 63 26.94 -5.14 6.49
CA GLY A 63 28.40 -5.08 6.66
C GLY A 63 29.20 -4.95 5.38
N VAL A 64 28.55 -4.93 4.22
CA VAL A 64 29.15 -4.66 2.91
C VAL A 64 28.63 -3.31 2.40
N SER A 65 29.51 -2.44 1.88
CA SER A 65 29.08 -1.16 1.31
C SER A 65 28.36 -1.35 -0.04
N ASP A 66 27.50 -0.42 -0.43
CA ASP A 66 26.80 -0.48 -1.73
C ASP A 66 27.77 -0.56 -2.92
N GLU A 67 28.92 0.12 -2.84
CA GLU A 67 29.96 0.06 -3.87
C GLU A 67 30.60 -1.32 -3.95
N GLN A 68 30.93 -1.92 -2.78
CA GLN A 68 31.49 -3.25 -2.72
C GLN A 68 30.47 -4.31 -3.19
N TRP A 69 29.21 -4.19 -2.78
CA TRP A 69 28.13 -5.08 -3.22
C TRP A 69 27.96 -5.06 -4.75
N LYS A 70 27.97 -3.87 -5.37
CA LYS A 70 27.95 -3.73 -6.83
C LYS A 70 29.18 -4.36 -7.49
N ALA A 71 30.35 -4.26 -6.87
CA ALA A 71 31.59 -4.83 -7.39
C ALA A 71 31.65 -6.36 -7.30
N ILE A 72 30.97 -6.98 -6.32
CA ILE A 72 30.84 -8.44 -6.18
C ILE A 72 30.11 -9.04 -7.39
N GLY A 73 29.07 -8.36 -7.87
CA GLY A 73 28.37 -8.71 -9.11
C GLY A 73 27.09 -9.52 -8.87
N PRO A 74 26.83 -10.59 -9.64
CA PRO A 74 25.56 -11.31 -9.63
C PRO A 74 25.31 -12.03 -8.29
N LEU A 75 24.02 -12.32 -8.02
CA LEU A 75 23.63 -13.10 -6.84
C LEU A 75 24.32 -14.46 -6.82
N PRO A 76 24.67 -14.97 -5.62
CA PRO A 76 25.24 -16.30 -5.50
C PRO A 76 24.26 -17.34 -6.03
N ARG A 77 24.78 -18.45 -6.56
CA ARG A 77 23.95 -19.62 -6.88
C ARG A 77 23.82 -20.50 -5.64
N GLN A 78 22.81 -21.37 -5.60
CA GLN A 78 22.64 -22.34 -4.52
C GLN A 78 23.64 -23.51 -4.69
N HIS A 79 24.92 -23.27 -4.41
CA HIS A 79 25.97 -24.30 -4.33
C HIS A 79 26.73 -24.20 -3.00
N GLY A 80 27.62 -25.15 -2.74
CA GLY A 80 28.47 -25.18 -1.56
C GLY A 80 27.69 -25.19 -0.24
N ILE A 81 28.06 -24.30 0.67
CA ILE A 81 27.49 -24.20 2.02
C ILE A 81 26.06 -23.63 1.98
N LEU A 82 25.79 -22.66 1.09
CA LEU A 82 24.44 -22.08 0.95
C LEU A 82 23.42 -23.13 0.50
N ALA A 83 23.81 -24.04 -0.41
CA ALA A 83 22.96 -25.16 -0.82
C ALA A 83 22.69 -26.14 0.33
N ALA A 84 23.69 -26.38 1.18
CA ALA A 84 23.55 -27.30 2.31
C ALA A 84 22.54 -26.78 3.36
N MET A 85 22.53 -25.46 3.58
CA MET A 85 21.56 -24.81 4.46
C MET A 85 20.14 -24.89 3.88
N LEU A 86 19.97 -24.66 2.57
CA LEU A 86 18.67 -24.67 1.90
C LEU A 86 18.07 -26.07 1.72
N HIS A 87 18.83 -27.02 1.17
CA HIS A 87 18.32 -28.36 0.85
C HIS A 87 18.40 -29.32 2.03
N GLY A 88 19.44 -29.20 2.85
CA GLY A 88 19.66 -30.07 3.99
C GLY A 88 18.94 -29.60 5.25
N ALA A 89 18.43 -28.36 5.27
CA ALA A 89 17.90 -27.69 6.46
C ALA A 89 18.84 -27.80 7.67
N ARG A 90 20.16 -27.70 7.41
CA ARG A 90 21.21 -27.88 8.42
C ARG A 90 21.79 -26.53 8.83
N THR A 91 21.95 -26.37 10.14
CA THR A 91 22.78 -25.33 10.73
C THR A 91 24.25 -25.65 10.46
N GLU A 92 25.01 -24.66 10.03
CA GLU A 92 26.42 -24.76 9.66
C GLU A 92 27.21 -23.79 10.55
N ARG A 93 27.97 -24.32 11.51
CA ARG A 93 28.87 -23.54 12.37
C ARG A 93 30.31 -23.97 12.12
N LEU A 94 31.04 -23.13 11.39
CA LEU A 94 32.39 -23.42 10.91
C LEU A 94 33.39 -22.45 11.54
N ALA A 95 34.51 -22.98 12.04
CA ALA A 95 35.60 -22.15 12.56
C ALA A 95 36.37 -21.43 11.44
N ASP A 96 36.38 -21.99 10.24
CA ASP A 96 36.91 -21.35 9.03
C ASP A 96 36.24 -21.96 7.80
N VAL A 97 35.38 -21.19 7.15
CA VAL A 97 34.60 -21.59 5.97
C VAL A 97 35.49 -22.02 4.81
N ARG A 98 36.71 -21.47 4.71
CA ARG A 98 37.65 -21.74 3.61
C ARG A 98 38.28 -23.13 3.69
N LYS A 99 38.17 -23.79 4.84
CA LYS A 99 38.65 -25.16 5.06
C LYS A 99 37.57 -26.21 4.77
N ASP A 100 36.33 -25.80 4.51
CA ASP A 100 35.25 -26.73 4.18
C ASP A 100 35.46 -27.27 2.74
N PRO A 101 35.34 -28.58 2.50
CA PRO A 101 35.50 -29.15 1.15
C PRO A 101 34.51 -28.60 0.11
N ARG A 102 33.39 -28.01 0.55
CA ARG A 102 32.37 -27.40 -0.30
C ARG A 102 32.68 -25.95 -0.69
N PHE A 103 33.78 -25.38 -0.18
CA PHE A 103 34.20 -24.01 -0.48
C PHE A 103 34.91 -23.95 -1.84
N GLU A 104 34.37 -23.14 -2.75
CA GLU A 104 34.86 -23.03 -4.14
C GLU A 104 35.61 -21.72 -4.43
N GLY A 105 35.86 -20.90 -3.40
CA GLY A 105 36.50 -19.60 -3.52
C GLY A 105 35.52 -18.42 -3.52
N TRP A 106 36.08 -17.21 -3.52
CA TRP A 106 35.34 -15.96 -3.50
C TRP A 106 35.43 -15.22 -4.84
N PRO A 107 34.38 -14.50 -5.28
CA PRO A 107 34.53 -13.47 -6.31
C PRO A 107 35.59 -12.44 -5.91
N SER A 108 36.26 -11.82 -6.89
CA SER A 108 37.42 -10.96 -6.63
C SER A 108 37.16 -9.76 -5.71
N ALA A 109 35.93 -9.24 -5.69
CA ALA A 109 35.53 -8.10 -4.86
C ALA A 109 34.84 -8.51 -3.54
N HIS A 110 34.64 -9.81 -3.32
CA HIS A 110 33.95 -10.32 -2.14
C HIS A 110 34.87 -10.22 -0.91
N PRO A 111 34.33 -9.80 0.26
CA PRO A 111 35.11 -9.74 1.49
C PRO A 111 35.61 -11.12 1.89
N ASP A 112 36.79 -11.19 2.53
CA ASP A 112 37.29 -12.45 3.05
C ASP A 112 36.54 -12.82 4.32
N MET A 113 35.88 -13.97 4.29
CA MET A 113 35.12 -14.52 5.40
C MET A 113 35.84 -15.74 5.98
N SER A 114 35.90 -15.85 7.30
CA SER A 114 36.53 -16.93 8.05
C SER A 114 35.51 -17.76 8.83
N ASP A 115 35.37 -17.54 10.14
CA ASP A 115 34.34 -18.18 10.94
C ASP A 115 32.95 -17.81 10.42
N PHE A 116 32.07 -18.80 10.37
CA PHE A 116 30.78 -18.73 9.70
C PHE A 116 29.73 -19.43 10.56
N LEU A 117 28.58 -18.78 10.73
CA LEU A 117 27.40 -19.37 11.34
C LEU A 117 26.21 -19.12 10.41
N GLY A 118 25.66 -20.18 9.85
CA GLY A 118 24.52 -20.12 8.95
C GLY A 118 23.43 -21.11 9.34
N LEU A 119 22.19 -20.72 9.10
CA LEU A 119 21.03 -21.55 9.40
C LEU A 119 19.86 -21.30 8.44
N PRO A 120 19.02 -22.32 8.22
CA PRO A 120 17.79 -22.15 7.46
C PRO A 120 16.76 -21.37 8.27
N ILE A 121 15.98 -20.54 7.59
CA ILE A 121 14.73 -19.97 8.09
C ILE A 121 13.60 -20.85 7.56
N ARG A 122 12.83 -21.46 8.46
CA ARG A 122 11.82 -22.46 8.10
C ARG A 122 10.45 -22.09 8.64
N ASP A 123 9.43 -22.37 7.83
CA ASP A 123 8.02 -22.35 8.21
C ASP A 123 7.45 -23.76 7.99
N GLY A 124 7.24 -24.50 9.07
CA GLY A 124 6.97 -25.94 9.01
C GLY A 124 8.10 -26.69 8.30
N ASP A 125 7.76 -27.43 7.24
CA ASP A 125 8.73 -28.19 6.44
C ASP A 125 9.44 -27.35 5.37
N GLU A 126 8.88 -26.18 5.02
CA GLU A 126 9.40 -25.31 3.96
C GLU A 126 10.57 -24.46 4.44
N THR A 127 11.65 -24.39 3.65
CA THR A 127 12.75 -23.46 3.90
C THR A 127 12.51 -22.19 3.10
N ILE A 128 12.12 -21.12 3.79
CA ILE A 128 11.75 -19.86 3.16
C ILE A 128 12.94 -18.88 3.03
N GLY A 129 14.08 -19.21 3.64
CA GLY A 129 15.31 -18.43 3.54
C GLY A 129 16.52 -19.10 4.18
N ALA A 130 17.68 -18.49 3.99
CA ALA A 130 18.96 -18.89 4.54
C ALA A 130 19.66 -17.66 5.12
N LEU A 131 19.82 -17.63 6.45
CA LEU A 131 20.49 -16.54 7.18
C LEU A 131 21.89 -16.99 7.58
N PHE A 132 22.89 -16.14 7.36
CA PHE A 132 24.24 -16.41 7.80
C PHE A 132 24.99 -15.17 8.25
N LEU A 133 26.00 -15.41 9.07
CA LEU A 133 26.90 -14.41 9.63
C LEU A 133 28.34 -14.90 9.49
N ALA A 134 29.25 -13.95 9.36
CA ALA A 134 30.67 -14.22 9.25
C ALA A 134 31.50 -13.23 10.04
N ASN A 135 32.70 -13.68 10.42
CA ASN A 135 33.74 -12.87 11.07
C ASN A 135 33.23 -12.25 12.39
N LYS A 136 32.98 -13.11 13.38
CA LYS A 136 32.56 -12.66 14.71
C LYS A 136 33.64 -11.76 15.32
N ARG A 137 33.25 -10.56 15.77
CA ARG A 137 34.12 -9.66 16.51
C ARG A 137 34.24 -10.19 17.94
N CYS A 138 35.45 -10.53 18.35
CA CYS A 138 35.71 -10.93 19.72
C CYS A 138 37.09 -10.40 20.17
N PRO A 139 37.28 -10.05 21.45
CA PRO A 139 38.60 -9.74 21.96
C PRO A 139 39.45 -11.01 21.82
N LYS A 140 40.55 -10.93 21.07
CA LYS A 140 41.50 -12.04 20.89
C LYS A 140 42.65 -11.94 21.89
N PRO A 141 42.54 -12.51 23.10
CA PRO A 141 43.72 -12.97 23.83
C PRO A 141 43.70 -14.51 23.84
N GLU A 142 44.67 -15.13 23.16
CA GLU A 142 45.05 -16.55 23.32
C GLU A 142 43.93 -17.61 23.16
N GLY A 143 43.00 -17.43 22.22
CA GLY A 143 41.97 -18.42 21.89
C GLY A 143 41.48 -18.36 20.43
N VAL A 144 40.74 -19.39 20.00
CA VAL A 144 40.05 -19.43 18.70
C VAL A 144 38.83 -18.50 18.77
N CYS A 145 38.91 -17.36 18.09
CA CYS A 145 37.76 -16.46 17.90
C CYS A 145 36.79 -17.09 16.90
N GLY A 146 35.50 -17.13 17.22
CA GLY A 146 34.44 -17.62 16.33
C GLY A 146 33.11 -17.82 17.03
N PHE A 147 32.10 -18.23 16.26
CA PHE A 147 30.75 -18.50 16.77
C PHE A 147 30.72 -19.73 17.71
N THR A 148 30.03 -19.56 18.84
CA THR A 148 29.84 -20.55 19.89
C THR A 148 28.50 -21.27 19.76
N ALA A 149 28.27 -22.28 20.60
CA ALA A 149 26.96 -22.94 20.67
C ALA A 149 25.86 -22.01 21.20
N GLU A 150 26.20 -21.03 22.06
CA GLU A 150 25.26 -20.02 22.55
C GLU A 150 24.85 -19.06 21.42
N ASP A 151 25.79 -18.70 20.54
CA ASP A 151 25.49 -17.89 19.36
C ASP A 151 24.55 -18.61 18.39
N GLU A 152 24.76 -19.90 18.21
CA GLU A 152 23.90 -20.77 17.41
C GLU A 152 22.47 -20.83 17.97
N GLU A 153 22.33 -20.96 19.29
CA GLU A 153 21.02 -20.96 19.97
C GLU A 153 20.30 -19.61 19.82
N LEU A 154 21.02 -18.49 20.04
CA LEU A 154 20.47 -17.14 19.87
C LEU A 154 20.03 -16.88 18.43
N LEU A 155 20.85 -17.27 17.45
CA LEU A 155 20.50 -17.10 16.04
C LEU A 155 19.31 -17.98 15.65
N SER A 156 19.21 -19.20 16.20
CA SER A 156 18.08 -20.10 15.97
C SER A 156 16.77 -19.50 16.47
N ILE A 157 16.76 -18.87 17.65
CA ILE A 157 15.59 -18.16 18.17
C ILE A 157 15.20 -17.01 17.24
N LEU A 158 16.18 -16.22 16.78
CA LEU A 158 15.94 -15.13 15.85
C LEU A 158 15.37 -15.65 14.52
N ALA A 159 15.90 -16.73 13.98
CA ALA A 159 15.47 -17.33 12.72
C ALA A 159 14.04 -17.88 12.77
N GLN A 160 13.64 -18.49 13.89
CA GLN A 160 12.27 -18.95 14.09
C GLN A 160 11.27 -17.78 14.06
N HIS A 161 11.63 -16.65 14.68
CA HIS A 161 10.77 -15.46 14.64
C HIS A 161 10.85 -14.71 13.31
N ALA A 162 12.01 -14.73 12.65
CA ALA A 162 12.16 -14.23 11.29
C ALA A 162 11.24 -14.98 10.33
N ALA A 163 11.06 -16.30 10.52
CA ALA A 163 10.10 -17.07 9.74
C ALA A 163 8.67 -16.54 9.89
N ILE A 164 8.23 -16.34 11.13
CA ILE A 164 6.90 -15.78 11.44
C ILE A 164 6.73 -14.39 10.83
N ALA A 165 7.74 -13.51 10.98
CA ALA A 165 7.69 -12.15 10.45
C ALA A 165 7.61 -12.14 8.91
N LEU A 166 8.39 -12.99 8.24
CA LEU A 166 8.38 -13.11 6.78
C LEU A 166 7.06 -13.70 6.27
N THR A 167 6.55 -14.75 6.90
CA THR A 167 5.25 -15.33 6.55
C THR A 167 4.13 -14.29 6.73
N ASN A 168 4.14 -13.52 7.84
CA ASN A 168 3.16 -12.46 8.07
C ASN A 168 3.23 -11.35 7.02
N ALA A 169 4.43 -10.88 6.66
CA ALA A 169 4.61 -9.87 5.62
C ALA A 169 4.11 -10.37 4.25
N ARG A 170 4.45 -11.61 3.87
CA ARG A 170 3.95 -12.23 2.63
C ARG A 170 2.42 -12.36 2.61
N LEU A 171 1.81 -12.75 3.73
CA LEU A 171 0.36 -12.83 3.88
C LEU A 171 -0.30 -11.45 3.76
N TYR A 172 0.31 -10.44 4.37
CA TYR A 172 -0.18 -9.06 4.31
C TYR A 172 -0.12 -8.51 2.87
N GLU A 173 1.01 -8.65 2.19
CA GLU A 173 1.17 -8.23 0.79
C GLU A 173 0.16 -8.94 -0.12
N ARG A 174 0.02 -10.27 0.00
CA ARG A 174 -0.93 -11.04 -0.80
C ARG A 174 -2.39 -10.64 -0.53
N SER A 175 -2.74 -10.39 0.73
CA SER A 175 -4.07 -9.90 1.10
C SER A 175 -4.36 -8.54 0.47
N ARG A 176 -3.37 -7.63 0.48
CA ARG A 176 -3.47 -6.31 -0.15
C ARG A 176 -3.65 -6.43 -1.66
N GLU A 177 -2.90 -7.30 -2.33
CA GLU A 177 -3.04 -7.55 -3.77
C GLU A 177 -4.43 -8.12 -4.14
N LEU A 178 -4.92 -9.09 -3.35
CA LEU A 178 -6.27 -9.64 -3.54
C LEU A 178 -7.35 -8.57 -3.37
N THR A 179 -7.24 -7.76 -2.31
CA THR A 179 -8.17 -6.64 -2.08
C THR A 179 -8.16 -5.67 -3.25
N ILE A 180 -6.98 -5.31 -3.77
CA ILE A 180 -6.85 -4.43 -4.95
C ILE A 180 -7.49 -5.07 -6.19
N ALA A 181 -7.29 -6.38 -6.40
CA ALA A 181 -7.84 -7.11 -7.53
C ALA A 181 -9.36 -7.23 -7.46
N GLU A 182 -9.92 -7.52 -6.29
CA GLU A 182 -11.36 -7.56 -6.03
C GLU A 182 -12.00 -6.20 -6.31
N GLU A 183 -11.39 -5.13 -5.82
CA GLU A 183 -11.86 -3.77 -6.07
C GLU A 183 -11.84 -3.46 -7.57
N ARG A 184 -10.73 -3.75 -8.28
CA ARG A 184 -10.65 -3.60 -9.74
C ARG A 184 -11.74 -4.39 -10.48
N SER A 185 -12.02 -5.61 -10.04
CA SER A 185 -13.06 -6.46 -10.65
C SER A 185 -14.45 -5.89 -10.41
N ARG A 186 -14.77 -5.46 -9.18
CA ARG A 186 -16.03 -4.81 -8.84
C ARG A 186 -16.27 -3.57 -9.70
N LEU A 187 -15.24 -2.73 -9.81
CA LEU A 187 -15.26 -1.50 -10.62
C LEU A 187 -15.45 -1.79 -12.11
N ALA A 188 -14.80 -2.82 -12.65
CA ALA A 188 -14.99 -3.23 -14.04
C ALA A 188 -16.45 -3.64 -14.32
N HIS A 189 -17.10 -4.32 -13.37
CA HIS A 189 -18.52 -4.69 -13.49
C HIS A 189 -19.44 -3.47 -13.38
N GLU A 190 -19.23 -2.58 -12.40
CA GLU A 190 -20.01 -1.34 -12.24
C GLU A 190 -19.92 -0.44 -13.49
N LEU A 191 -18.71 -0.28 -14.05
CA LEU A 191 -18.48 0.41 -15.33
C LEU A 191 -19.21 -0.27 -16.49
N HIS A 192 -19.08 -1.59 -16.61
CA HIS A 192 -19.70 -2.35 -17.69
C HIS A 192 -21.22 -2.21 -17.67
N ASP A 193 -21.84 -2.26 -16.49
CA ASP A 193 -23.29 -2.16 -16.34
C ASP A 193 -23.81 -0.76 -16.68
N ALA A 194 -23.14 0.29 -16.19
CA ALA A 194 -23.51 1.68 -16.49
C ALA A 194 -23.40 1.99 -17.99
N VAL A 195 -22.30 1.59 -18.63
CA VAL A 195 -22.06 1.84 -20.06
C VAL A 195 -23.02 1.03 -20.94
N SER A 196 -23.25 -0.25 -20.61
CA SER A 196 -24.10 -1.13 -21.41
C SER A 196 -25.56 -0.65 -21.46
N GLN A 197 -26.11 -0.19 -20.33
CA GLN A 197 -27.48 0.34 -20.29
C GLN A 197 -27.63 1.60 -21.14
N LYS A 198 -26.69 2.54 -21.04
CA LYS A 198 -26.73 3.80 -21.82
C LYS A 198 -26.55 3.56 -23.31
N LEU A 199 -25.63 2.68 -23.71
CA LEU A 199 -25.45 2.28 -25.12
C LEU A 199 -26.69 1.61 -25.69
N PHE A 200 -27.40 0.82 -24.89
CA PHE A 200 -28.67 0.20 -25.30
C PHE A 200 -29.75 1.26 -25.54
N SER A 201 -29.94 2.21 -24.62
CA SER A 201 -30.89 3.32 -24.80
C SER A 201 -30.55 4.18 -26.02
N LEU A 202 -29.28 4.56 -26.19
CA LEU A 202 -28.80 5.28 -27.38
C LEU A 202 -29.19 4.57 -28.68
N ARG A 203 -28.97 3.25 -28.74
CA ARG A 203 -29.30 2.44 -29.92
C ARG A 203 -30.80 2.46 -30.23
N LEU A 204 -31.65 2.26 -29.24
CA LEU A 204 -33.11 2.25 -29.43
C LEU A 204 -33.64 3.61 -29.91
N THR A 205 -33.19 4.71 -29.29
CA THR A 205 -33.60 6.06 -29.66
C THR A 205 -33.12 6.42 -31.07
N ALA A 206 -31.89 6.04 -31.45
CA ALA A 206 -31.38 6.23 -32.81
C ALA A 206 -32.18 5.42 -33.87
N GLN A 207 -32.59 4.20 -33.53
CA GLN A 207 -33.46 3.38 -34.39
C GLN A 207 -34.83 4.03 -34.58
N ALA A 208 -35.42 4.60 -33.51
CA ALA A 208 -36.68 5.32 -33.58
C ALA A 208 -36.57 6.57 -34.47
N ALA A 209 -35.50 7.36 -34.32
CA ALA A 209 -35.23 8.51 -35.18
C ALA A 209 -35.15 8.12 -36.67
N THR A 210 -34.45 7.02 -36.96
CA THR A 210 -34.29 6.49 -38.33
C THR A 210 -35.64 6.10 -38.94
N ALA A 211 -36.50 5.42 -38.17
CA ALA A 211 -37.82 5.02 -38.64
C ALA A 211 -38.79 6.19 -38.88
N LEU A 212 -38.55 7.33 -38.22
CA LEU A 212 -39.40 8.52 -38.31
C LEU A 212 -38.95 9.53 -39.36
N VAL A 213 -37.71 9.44 -39.86
CA VAL A 213 -37.09 10.52 -40.66
C VAL A 213 -37.89 10.93 -41.90
N ASP A 214 -38.52 9.96 -42.58
CA ASP A 214 -39.34 10.22 -43.78
C ASP A 214 -40.82 10.49 -43.47
N ARG A 215 -41.31 10.04 -42.30
CA ARG A 215 -42.74 10.06 -41.94
C ARG A 215 -43.12 11.23 -41.04
N ASP A 216 -42.27 11.56 -40.09
CA ASP A 216 -42.43 12.65 -39.14
C ASP A 216 -41.06 13.25 -38.80
N PRO A 217 -40.53 14.13 -39.68
CA PRO A 217 -39.21 14.73 -39.51
C PRO A 217 -39.07 15.54 -38.21
N ALA A 218 -40.18 16.11 -37.71
CA ALA A 218 -40.19 16.88 -36.48
C ALA A 218 -39.96 15.98 -35.26
N ARG A 219 -40.66 14.84 -35.18
CA ARG A 219 -40.39 13.84 -34.13
C ARG A 219 -39.01 13.20 -34.27
N ALA A 220 -38.57 12.89 -35.49
CA ALA A 220 -37.23 12.35 -35.73
C ALA A 220 -36.13 13.28 -35.21
N LYS A 221 -36.28 14.60 -35.40
CA LYS A 221 -35.37 15.61 -34.83
C LYS A 221 -35.33 15.57 -33.30
N GLY A 222 -36.48 15.38 -32.64
CA GLY A 222 -36.57 15.22 -31.19
C GLY A 222 -35.83 13.98 -30.68
N GLU A 223 -36.00 12.83 -31.34
CA GLU A 223 -35.27 11.60 -31.01
C GLU A 223 -33.74 11.77 -31.17
N LEU A 224 -33.29 12.45 -32.23
CA LEU A 224 -31.86 12.76 -32.42
C LEU A 224 -31.29 13.68 -31.33
N GLN A 225 -32.08 14.65 -30.84
CA GLN A 225 -31.68 15.48 -29.70
C GLN A 225 -31.57 14.64 -28.42
N GLN A 226 -32.47 13.66 -28.25
CA GLN A 226 -32.42 12.74 -27.11
C GLN A 226 -31.22 11.79 -27.18
N VAL A 227 -30.82 11.32 -28.38
CA VAL A 227 -29.55 10.62 -28.60
C VAL A 227 -28.37 11.47 -28.16
N ALA A 228 -28.30 12.74 -28.57
CA ALA A 228 -27.21 13.64 -28.18
C ALA A 228 -27.13 13.85 -26.66
N SER A 229 -28.28 14.00 -25.97
CA SER A 229 -28.36 14.11 -24.52
C SER A 229 -27.86 12.83 -23.82
N LEU A 230 -28.36 11.66 -24.23
CA LEU A 230 -27.95 10.37 -23.66
C LEU A 230 -26.46 10.10 -23.84
N ALA A 231 -25.89 10.52 -24.98
CA ALA A 231 -24.45 10.40 -25.24
C ALA A 231 -23.63 11.31 -24.32
N ALA A 232 -24.06 12.56 -24.12
CA ALA A 232 -23.40 13.49 -23.20
C ALA A 232 -23.44 12.97 -21.76
N GLU A 233 -24.60 12.48 -21.30
CA GLU A 233 -24.76 11.87 -19.98
C GLU A 233 -23.84 10.65 -19.79
N ALA A 234 -23.74 9.77 -20.80
CA ALA A 234 -22.88 8.59 -20.73
C ALA A 234 -21.40 8.95 -20.64
N VAL A 235 -20.96 10.00 -21.35
CA VAL A 235 -19.58 10.51 -21.26
C VAL A 235 -19.28 11.06 -19.87
N GLU A 236 -20.22 11.81 -19.27
CA GLU A 236 -20.06 12.34 -17.91
C GLU A 236 -20.06 11.24 -16.85
N GLU A 237 -20.91 10.21 -16.98
CA GLU A 237 -20.88 9.02 -16.11
C GLU A 237 -19.56 8.27 -16.19
N LEU A 238 -19.04 8.05 -17.40
CA LEU A 238 -17.77 7.36 -17.60
C LEU A 238 -16.61 8.17 -16.99
N ARG A 239 -16.61 9.50 -17.16
CA ARG A 239 -15.61 10.40 -16.58
C ARG A 239 -15.66 10.38 -15.05
N ALA A 240 -16.84 10.44 -14.46
CA ALA A 240 -17.00 10.37 -13.02
C ALA A 240 -16.49 9.04 -12.44
N ALA A 241 -16.82 7.92 -13.09
CA ALA A 241 -16.35 6.61 -12.65
C ALA A 241 -14.83 6.45 -12.80
N VAL A 242 -14.21 7.04 -13.83
CA VAL A 242 -12.74 7.09 -13.98
C VAL A 242 -12.07 7.93 -12.88
N VAL A 243 -12.76 8.95 -12.34
CA VAL A 243 -12.25 9.80 -11.26
C VAL A 243 -12.36 9.12 -9.88
N GLU A 244 -13.31 8.19 -9.68
CA GLU A 244 -13.39 7.35 -8.47
C GLU A 244 -12.31 6.24 -8.42
N LEU A 245 -11.66 5.99 -9.55
CA LEU A 245 -10.60 4.99 -9.71
C LEU A 245 -9.21 5.56 -9.42
N ARG A 246 -8.85 5.81 -8.13
CA ARG A 246 -7.43 5.78 -7.68
C ARG A 246 -7.25 5.94 -6.16
N PRO A 247 -6.86 4.85 -5.45
CA PRO A 247 -6.13 4.92 -4.18
C PRO A 247 -4.60 4.98 -4.34
N ALA A 248 -4.03 4.63 -5.50
CA ALA A 248 -2.56 4.53 -5.65
C ALA A 248 -1.79 5.85 -5.49
N ALA A 249 -2.40 6.99 -5.83
CA ALA A 249 -1.79 8.31 -5.61
C ALA A 249 -1.78 8.72 -4.13
N LEU A 250 -2.67 8.13 -3.31
CA LEU A 250 -2.72 8.40 -1.88
C LEU A 250 -1.46 7.86 -1.19
N ASP A 251 -1.04 6.65 -1.58
CA ASP A 251 0.14 5.96 -1.03
C ASP A 251 1.46 6.67 -1.41
N GLU A 252 1.55 7.30 -2.60
CA GLU A 252 2.77 7.95 -3.10
C GLU A 252 2.86 9.45 -2.75
N ASP A 253 1.78 10.21 -2.95
CA ASP A 253 1.77 11.68 -2.87
C ASP A 253 1.08 12.23 -1.60
N GLY A 254 0.33 11.38 -0.89
CA GLY A 254 -0.45 11.74 0.30
C GLY A 254 -1.77 12.46 0.00
N LEU A 255 -2.62 12.59 1.03
CA LEU A 255 -4.00 13.07 0.92
C LEU A 255 -4.12 14.48 0.32
N VAL A 256 -3.30 15.43 0.77
CA VAL A 256 -3.38 16.83 0.35
C VAL A 256 -3.08 16.97 -1.14
N ALA A 257 -2.04 16.29 -1.63
CA ALA A 257 -1.66 16.34 -3.04
C ALA A 257 -2.70 15.64 -3.92
N THR A 258 -3.23 14.50 -3.45
CA THR A 258 -4.29 13.75 -4.12
C THR A 258 -5.56 14.58 -4.29
N LEU A 259 -6.08 15.19 -3.20
CA LEU A 259 -7.26 16.06 -3.25
C LEU A 259 -7.04 17.28 -4.14
N ARG A 260 -5.86 17.91 -4.06
CA ARG A 260 -5.51 19.05 -4.93
C ARG A 260 -5.57 18.67 -6.41
N THR A 261 -4.98 17.54 -6.77
CA THR A 261 -4.98 17.03 -8.15
C THR A 261 -6.39 16.70 -8.61
N GLN A 262 -7.18 16.02 -7.77
CA GLN A 262 -8.56 15.68 -8.07
C GLN A 262 -9.44 16.91 -8.29
N VAL A 263 -9.33 17.92 -7.43
CA VAL A 263 -10.07 19.18 -7.59
C VAL A 263 -9.64 19.92 -8.86
N GLN A 264 -8.34 19.98 -9.18
CA GLN A 264 -7.88 20.60 -10.42
C GLN A 264 -8.42 19.92 -11.68
N VAL A 265 -8.59 18.59 -11.65
CA VAL A 265 -9.21 17.84 -12.75
C VAL A 265 -10.69 18.18 -12.85
N LEU A 266 -11.42 18.19 -11.73
CA LEU A 266 -12.85 18.49 -11.70
C LEU A 266 -13.16 19.95 -12.11
N ASP A 267 -12.38 20.92 -11.65
CA ASP A 267 -12.50 22.34 -12.04
C ASP A 267 -12.33 22.55 -13.55
N ARG A 268 -11.51 21.73 -14.22
CA ARG A 268 -11.35 21.77 -15.68
C ARG A 268 -12.42 21.01 -16.43
N ALA A 269 -13.02 19.99 -15.81
CA ALA A 269 -13.98 19.10 -16.44
C ALA A 269 -15.42 19.64 -16.40
N HIS A 270 -15.73 20.47 -15.41
CA HIS A 270 -17.08 20.98 -15.18
C HIS A 270 -17.17 22.51 -15.37
N THR A 271 -18.38 22.99 -15.63
CA THR A 271 -18.65 24.45 -15.73
C THR A 271 -18.63 25.14 -14.38
N ALA A 272 -18.90 24.39 -13.30
CA ALA A 272 -18.81 24.88 -11.93
C ALA A 272 -17.34 25.12 -11.56
N ARG A 273 -17.07 26.22 -10.85
CA ARG A 273 -15.74 26.50 -10.30
C ARG A 273 -15.51 25.64 -9.05
N VAL A 274 -14.46 24.84 -9.05
CA VAL A 274 -14.10 23.96 -7.92
C VAL A 274 -12.77 24.40 -7.34
N THR A 275 -12.75 24.76 -6.05
CA THR A 275 -11.53 25.23 -5.39
C THR A 275 -11.06 24.28 -4.29
N PHE A 276 -9.75 24.26 -4.05
CA PHE A 276 -9.14 23.48 -2.97
C PHE A 276 -8.21 24.34 -2.12
N ALA A 277 -8.44 24.35 -0.81
CA ALA A 277 -7.53 24.91 0.18
C ALA A 277 -7.21 23.89 1.26
N GLY A 278 -5.95 23.44 1.30
CA GLY A 278 -5.45 22.56 2.35
C GLY A 278 -4.00 22.86 2.71
N ALA A 279 -3.73 23.04 4.00
CA ALA A 279 -2.40 23.29 4.56
C ALA A 279 -2.31 22.81 6.02
N GLY A 280 -1.13 22.34 6.44
CA GLY A 280 -0.84 22.03 7.85
C GLY A 280 -1.49 20.75 8.40
N VAL A 281 -1.91 19.83 7.53
CA VAL A 281 -2.38 18.49 7.93
C VAL A 281 -1.15 17.59 8.12
N ARG A 282 -1.07 16.88 9.25
CA ARG A 282 -0.02 15.90 9.50
C ARG A 282 -0.40 14.55 8.87
N ALA A 283 0.56 13.66 8.71
CA ALA A 283 0.31 12.31 8.25
C ALA A 283 -0.73 11.62 9.14
N LEU A 284 -1.74 11.04 8.51
CA LEU A 284 -2.80 10.28 9.17
C LEU A 284 -2.58 8.79 8.92
N PRO A 285 -3.16 7.89 9.74
CA PRO A 285 -3.28 6.48 9.40
C PRO A 285 -3.92 6.30 8.01
N ALA A 286 -3.42 5.35 7.22
CA ALA A 286 -3.90 5.10 5.85
C ALA A 286 -5.43 4.95 5.74
N ALA A 287 -6.05 4.24 6.69
CA ALA A 287 -7.51 4.09 6.73
C ALA A 287 -8.24 5.43 6.87
N GLN A 288 -7.69 6.39 7.63
CA GLN A 288 -8.26 7.73 7.80
C GLN A 288 -8.10 8.57 6.52
N GLU A 289 -6.93 8.49 5.87
CA GLU A 289 -6.70 9.18 4.59
C GLU A 289 -7.64 8.65 3.50
N GLU A 290 -7.81 7.34 3.41
CA GLU A 290 -8.72 6.71 2.47
C GLU A 290 -10.17 7.13 2.73
N ALA A 291 -10.60 7.11 4.00
CA ALA A 291 -11.96 7.51 4.37
C ALA A 291 -12.23 8.98 4.00
N LEU A 292 -11.29 9.89 4.28
CA LEU A 292 -11.41 11.30 3.89
C LEU A 292 -11.47 11.46 2.37
N LEU A 293 -10.61 10.77 1.62
CA LEU A 293 -10.61 10.83 0.16
C LEU A 293 -11.94 10.34 -0.42
N ARG A 294 -12.45 9.18 0.04
CA ARG A 294 -13.72 8.63 -0.43
C ARG A 294 -14.91 9.54 -0.11
N VAL A 295 -14.93 10.16 1.08
CA VAL A 295 -15.97 11.13 1.43
C VAL A 295 -15.88 12.40 0.58
N ALA A 296 -14.67 12.91 0.30
CA ALA A 296 -14.49 14.04 -0.61
C ALA A 296 -15.01 13.73 -2.02
N GLN A 297 -14.70 12.55 -2.55
CA GLN A 297 -15.12 12.10 -3.87
C GLN A 297 -16.64 12.05 -4.01
N GLU A 298 -17.31 11.38 -3.08
CA GLU A 298 -18.76 11.27 -3.06
C GLU A 298 -19.42 12.65 -2.87
N ALA A 299 -18.88 13.50 -1.99
CA ALA A 299 -19.41 14.86 -1.79
C ALA A 299 -19.28 15.73 -3.04
N LEU A 300 -18.13 15.69 -3.72
CA LEU A 300 -17.88 16.41 -4.97
C LEU A 300 -18.77 15.89 -6.10
N HIS A 301 -18.95 14.57 -6.21
CA HIS A 301 -19.86 13.97 -7.17
C HIS A 301 -21.30 14.47 -6.96
N ASN A 302 -21.76 14.47 -5.71
CA ASN A 302 -23.08 14.96 -5.35
C ASN A 302 -23.25 16.45 -5.70
N ALA A 303 -22.27 17.30 -5.39
CA ALA A 303 -22.31 18.72 -5.71
C ALA A 303 -22.37 18.97 -7.23
N LEU A 304 -21.46 18.37 -7.98
CA LEU A 304 -21.31 18.62 -9.42
C LEU A 304 -22.44 18.02 -10.26
N ARG A 305 -23.00 16.90 -9.82
CA ARG A 305 -24.03 16.17 -10.58
C ARG A 305 -25.45 16.45 -10.13
N HIS A 306 -25.64 16.70 -8.84
CA HIS A 306 -26.97 16.79 -8.25
C HIS A 306 -27.29 18.15 -7.66
N ALA A 307 -26.34 19.06 -7.46
CA ALA A 307 -26.65 20.35 -6.85
C ALA A 307 -26.92 21.47 -7.87
N ASP A 308 -26.50 21.33 -9.13
CA ASP A 308 -26.49 22.43 -10.12
C ASP A 308 -25.76 23.68 -9.56
N ALA A 309 -24.66 23.41 -8.85
CA ALA A 309 -23.85 24.43 -8.19
C ALA A 309 -22.98 25.19 -9.19
N ALA A 310 -22.79 26.49 -8.97
CA ALA A 310 -21.83 27.30 -9.70
C ALA A 310 -20.45 27.28 -9.05
N HIS A 311 -20.38 27.08 -7.73
CA HIS A 311 -19.17 27.04 -6.93
C HIS A 311 -19.17 25.87 -5.97
N VAL A 312 -18.02 25.18 -5.88
CA VAL A 312 -17.77 24.13 -4.91
C VAL A 312 -16.42 24.37 -4.25
N ASP A 313 -16.41 24.56 -2.94
CA ASP A 313 -15.20 24.80 -2.15
C ASP A 313 -14.85 23.57 -1.33
N VAL A 314 -13.63 23.07 -1.50
CA VAL A 314 -13.07 21.95 -0.74
C VAL A 314 -11.98 22.48 0.18
N THR A 315 -12.13 22.23 1.48
CA THR A 315 -11.16 22.64 2.49
C THR A 315 -10.72 21.46 3.34
N LEU A 316 -9.41 21.36 3.60
CA LEU A 316 -8.83 20.37 4.50
C LEU A 316 -7.90 21.07 5.49
N ALA A 317 -8.30 21.11 6.76
CA ALA A 317 -7.60 21.89 7.77
C ALA A 317 -7.57 21.16 9.12
N ARG A 318 -6.68 21.61 10.00
CA ARG A 318 -6.66 21.20 11.40
C ARG A 318 -7.52 22.13 12.23
N ARG A 319 -8.37 21.57 13.10
CA ARG A 319 -9.18 22.32 14.07
C ARG A 319 -9.22 21.55 15.38
N ASP A 320 -8.84 22.20 16.48
CA ASP A 320 -8.96 21.66 17.85
C ASP A 320 -8.34 20.26 18.06
N GLY A 321 -7.27 19.94 17.31
CA GLY A 321 -6.58 18.64 17.37
C GLY A 321 -7.16 17.55 16.47
N ALA A 322 -8.22 17.86 15.71
CA ALA A 322 -8.81 17.00 14.69
C ALA A 322 -8.45 17.48 13.27
N THR A 323 -8.49 16.56 12.30
CA THR A 323 -8.46 16.92 10.88
C THR A 323 -9.88 17.04 10.37
N VAL A 324 -10.19 18.15 9.72
CA VAL A 324 -11.52 18.50 9.23
C VAL A 324 -11.48 18.69 7.72
N LEU A 325 -12.21 17.83 7.02
CA LEU A 325 -12.53 17.96 5.60
C LEU A 325 -13.92 18.59 5.48
N ARG A 326 -14.03 19.69 4.75
CA ARG A 326 -15.30 20.38 4.50
C ARG A 326 -15.46 20.68 3.02
N ILE A 327 -16.58 20.24 2.46
CA ILE A 327 -17.01 20.48 1.08
C ILE A 327 -18.29 21.30 1.14
N THR A 328 -18.30 22.46 0.50
CA THR A 328 -19.46 23.36 0.44
C THR A 328 -19.80 23.67 -1.01
N ASP A 329 -21.06 23.53 -1.39
CA ASP A 329 -21.59 23.95 -2.70
C ASP A 329 -22.67 25.03 -2.53
N ASP A 330 -22.83 25.88 -3.55
CA ASP A 330 -23.86 26.92 -3.63
C ASP A 330 -25.11 26.48 -4.42
N GLY A 331 -25.31 25.17 -4.58
CA GLY A 331 -26.38 24.62 -5.42
C GLY A 331 -27.77 24.64 -4.76
N ARG A 332 -28.68 23.82 -5.29
CA ARG A 332 -30.10 23.81 -4.89
C ARG A 332 -30.37 23.34 -3.46
N GLY A 333 -29.40 22.73 -2.79
CA GLY A 333 -29.58 22.15 -1.45
C GLY A 333 -30.73 21.12 -1.36
N PHE A 334 -30.97 20.60 -0.16
CA PHE A 334 -32.06 19.65 0.14
C PHE A 334 -32.41 19.66 1.63
N GLU A 335 -33.54 19.07 2.01
CA GLU A 335 -33.89 18.87 3.43
C GLU A 335 -33.40 17.50 3.92
N PRO A 336 -32.37 17.40 4.79
CA PRO A 336 -31.76 16.12 5.16
C PRO A 336 -32.70 15.16 5.89
N ALA A 337 -33.75 15.68 6.54
CA ALA A 337 -34.77 14.88 7.23
C ALA A 337 -35.80 14.28 6.26
N ALA A 338 -36.15 15.00 5.19
CA ALA A 338 -37.09 14.55 4.17
C ALA A 338 -36.46 13.53 3.24
N THR A 339 -35.16 13.70 2.91
CA THR A 339 -34.40 12.71 2.16
C THR A 339 -34.48 11.40 2.92
N ARG A 340 -33.99 11.29 4.18
CA ARG A 340 -33.93 10.03 4.97
C ARG A 340 -35.11 9.05 4.82
N ARG A 341 -36.34 9.52 4.65
CA ARG A 341 -37.55 8.69 4.50
C ARG A 341 -37.76 8.08 3.11
N ALA A 342 -37.15 8.64 2.06
CA ALA A 342 -37.40 8.32 0.66
C ALA A 342 -36.43 7.29 0.03
N GLY A 343 -35.60 6.60 0.82
CA GLY A 343 -34.65 5.58 0.32
C GLY A 343 -33.51 6.04 -0.62
N ARG A 344 -33.46 7.31 -1.05
CA ARG A 344 -32.43 7.88 -1.95
C ARG A 344 -31.11 8.32 -1.26
N HIS A 345 -30.59 7.57 -0.26
CA HIS A 345 -29.49 8.04 0.62
C HIS A 345 -28.23 7.18 0.63
N LEU A 346 -28.06 6.26 -0.33
CA LEU A 346 -26.96 5.29 -0.28
C LEU A 346 -25.58 5.99 -0.17
N GLY A 347 -25.37 7.11 -0.88
CA GLY A 347 -24.14 7.93 -0.76
C GLY A 347 -23.94 8.54 0.63
N LEU A 348 -24.96 9.20 1.19
CA LEU A 348 -24.88 9.82 2.54
C LEU A 348 -24.72 8.79 3.66
N VAL A 349 -25.31 7.60 3.52
CA VAL A 349 -25.15 6.49 4.46
C VAL A 349 -23.73 5.95 4.37
N SER A 350 -23.24 5.66 3.15
CA SER A 350 -21.87 5.19 2.94
C SER A 350 -20.83 6.17 3.51
N MET A 351 -20.99 7.47 3.29
CA MET A 351 -20.08 8.48 3.86
C MET A 351 -20.09 8.48 5.39
N ARG A 352 -21.27 8.31 6.03
CA ARG A 352 -21.36 8.20 7.50
C ARG A 352 -20.69 6.94 8.02
N ASP A 353 -20.94 5.81 7.38
CA ASP A 353 -20.37 4.52 7.79
C ASP A 353 -18.84 4.54 7.68
N ARG A 354 -18.30 5.14 6.61
CA ARG A 354 -16.85 5.34 6.45
C ARG A 354 -16.27 6.25 7.53
N ALA A 355 -16.92 7.39 7.81
CA ALA A 355 -16.47 8.30 8.86
C ALA A 355 -16.44 7.60 10.23
N ASN A 356 -17.53 6.88 10.58
CA ASN A 356 -17.62 6.14 11.83
C ASN A 356 -16.59 4.99 11.91
N GLY A 357 -16.34 4.30 10.79
CA GLY A 357 -15.39 3.18 10.71
C GLY A 357 -13.95 3.56 11.06
N VAL A 358 -13.60 4.85 10.95
CA VAL A 358 -12.28 5.38 11.33
C VAL A 358 -12.30 6.23 12.60
N GLY A 359 -13.39 6.13 13.39
CA GLY A 359 -13.58 6.89 14.62
C GLY A 359 -13.91 8.38 14.41
N GLY A 360 -14.21 8.78 13.18
CA GLY A 360 -14.62 10.13 12.81
C GLY A 360 -16.12 10.36 12.88
N ARG A 361 -16.53 11.58 12.51
CA ARG A 361 -17.91 12.03 12.49
C ARG A 361 -18.19 12.79 11.19
N LEU A 362 -19.35 12.50 10.58
CA LEU A 362 -19.85 13.24 9.42
C LEU A 362 -21.06 14.10 9.81
N THR A 363 -20.99 15.39 9.50
CA THR A 363 -22.08 16.35 9.63
C THR A 363 -22.51 16.83 8.24
N VAL A 364 -23.82 16.91 8.02
CA VAL A 364 -24.39 17.39 6.75
C VAL A 364 -25.36 18.52 7.08
N GLN A 365 -25.10 19.70 6.53
CA GLN A 365 -25.94 20.88 6.63
C GLN A 365 -26.42 21.22 5.23
N SER A 366 -27.73 21.24 5.02
CA SER A 366 -28.31 21.56 3.71
C SER A 366 -29.69 22.17 3.94
N GLU A 367 -30.03 23.16 3.13
CA GLU A 367 -31.36 23.75 3.09
C GLU A 367 -31.72 24.02 1.61
N PRO A 368 -32.99 23.77 1.19
CA PRO A 368 -33.41 24.09 -0.17
C PRO A 368 -33.11 25.55 -0.54
N GLY A 369 -32.42 25.73 -1.66
CA GLY A 369 -32.01 27.03 -2.21
C GLY A 369 -30.78 27.66 -1.55
N LYS A 370 -30.12 27.01 -0.59
CA LYS A 370 -28.94 27.55 0.11
C LYS A 370 -27.66 26.72 -0.04
N GLY A 371 -27.68 25.70 -0.91
CA GLY A 371 -26.55 24.79 -1.08
C GLY A 371 -26.43 23.72 -0.01
N THR A 372 -25.30 23.01 -0.03
CA THR A 372 -24.99 21.95 0.92
C THR A 372 -23.57 22.11 1.46
N THR A 373 -23.39 21.78 2.74
CA THR A 373 -22.09 21.60 3.37
C THR A 373 -22.00 20.21 3.98
N ILE A 374 -20.99 19.47 3.56
CA ILE A 374 -20.59 18.18 4.12
C ILE A 374 -19.28 18.39 4.87
N GLU A 375 -19.26 18.02 6.14
CA GLU A 375 -18.08 18.15 7.01
C GLU A 375 -17.77 16.80 7.65
N MET A 376 -16.55 16.31 7.44
CA MET A 376 -16.01 15.13 8.09
C MET A 376 -14.90 15.54 9.04
N GLU A 377 -15.04 15.17 10.30
CA GLU A 377 -14.05 15.39 11.35
C GLU A 377 -13.48 14.03 11.79
N ILE A 378 -12.16 13.90 11.82
CA ILE A 378 -11.48 12.70 12.31
C ILE A 378 -10.53 13.05 13.48
N PRO A 379 -10.53 12.24 14.55
CA PRO A 379 -9.60 12.42 15.66
C PRO A 379 -8.20 11.94 15.28
N GLY A 380 -7.20 12.73 15.69
CA GLY A 380 -5.80 12.41 15.46
C GLY A 380 -5.20 13.08 14.22
N GLY A 381 -3.95 13.49 14.40
CA GLY A 381 -3.13 14.23 13.46
C GLY A 381 -1.92 14.81 14.16
#